data_AF-A0A967UGI1-F1
#
_entry.id   AF-A0A967UGI1-F1
#
_cell.length_a   1.000
_cell.length_b   1.000
_cell.length_c   1.000
_cell.angle_alpha   90.00
_cell.angle_beta   90.00
_cell.angle_gamma   90.00
#
_symmetry.space_group_name_H-M   'P 1'
#
loop_
_entity.id
_entity.type
_entity.pdbx_description
1 polymer ?
#
loop_
_entity_poly.entity_id
_entity_poly.type
_entity_poly.pdbx_seq_one_letter_code
_entity_poly.pdbx_strand_id
1 'polypeptide(L)'
;MSITVPAFTRSTICRRRPAGMEGAGTVVAVGAGVNEVAIGDRVAYAGLPPGAYAEERLIPAHRLVKLPETIGDRQAAGMMLQGMTVQYLLRSTYRVRPGDTILFHAAAGGVG
;
A
#
# COMPACT_ATOMS: atom_id res chain seq x y z
N MET A 1 11.49 -5.88 2.49
CA MET A 1 10.99 -6.24 1.15
C MET A 1 11.58 -5.26 0.16
N SER A 2 12.16 -5.74 -0.92
CA SER A 2 12.69 -4.91 -2.01
C SER A 2 11.59 -4.67 -3.05
N ILE A 3 11.43 -3.45 -3.54
CA ILE A 3 10.37 -3.09 -4.49
C ILE A 3 11.00 -2.63 -5.80
N THR A 4 10.59 -3.26 -6.89
CA THR A 4 11.01 -2.87 -8.23
C THR A 4 9.82 -2.24 -8.96
N VAL A 5 10.03 -1.10 -9.60
CA VAL A 5 8.97 -0.32 -10.24
C VAL A 5 9.19 -0.39 -11.76
N PRO A 6 8.37 -1.14 -12.52
CA PRO A 6 8.59 -1.30 -13.95
C PRO A 6 8.12 -0.08 -14.77
N ALA A 7 8.77 0.14 -15.92
CA ALA A 7 8.54 1.22 -16.90
C ALA A 7 7.26 1.09 -17.77
N PHE A 8 6.29 0.26 -17.37
CA PHE A 8 5.06 -0.14 -18.09
C PHE A 8 5.06 -1.47 -18.90
N THR A 9 3.93 -2.17 -18.70
CA THR A 9 3.25 -3.41 -19.19
C THR A 9 3.85 -4.50 -20.10
N ARG A 10 3.51 -5.74 -19.69
CA ARG A 10 3.39 -7.04 -20.41
C ARG A 10 4.69 -7.83 -20.67
N SER A 11 5.05 -8.70 -19.73
CA SER A 11 5.19 -10.16 -20.00
C SER A 11 5.72 -10.98 -18.82
N THR A 12 6.27 -10.37 -17.76
CA THR A 12 6.89 -11.09 -16.63
C THR A 12 6.03 -11.11 -15.36
N ILE A 13 4.70 -11.10 -15.49
CA ILE A 13 3.85 -11.45 -14.33
C ILE A 13 4.05 -12.94 -14.10
N CYS A 14 4.76 -13.29 -13.03
CA CYS A 14 4.86 -14.67 -12.55
C CYS A 14 3.46 -15.31 -12.56
N ARG A 15 3.29 -16.42 -13.29
CA ARG A 15 2.00 -17.12 -13.47
C ARG A 15 1.35 -17.50 -12.14
N ARG A 16 2.13 -17.57 -11.06
CA ARG A 16 1.67 -17.78 -9.69
C ARG A 16 1.90 -16.48 -8.90
N ARG A 17 0.85 -15.72 -8.65
CA ARG A 17 0.93 -14.57 -7.75
C ARG A 17 0.78 -15.05 -6.31
N PRO A 18 1.74 -14.79 -5.42
CA PRO A 18 1.57 -15.10 -4.00
C PRO A 18 0.43 -14.28 -3.41
N ALA A 19 -0.07 -14.72 -2.25
CA ALA A 19 -1.10 -14.00 -1.52
C ALA A 19 -0.58 -12.64 -1.00
N GLY A 20 -1.49 -11.84 -0.47
CA GLY A 20 -1.18 -10.55 0.12
C GLY A 20 -1.41 -9.37 -0.83
N MET A 21 -2.04 -8.34 -0.29
CA MET A 21 -2.53 -7.17 -1.01
C MET A 21 -1.89 -5.87 -0.53
N GLU A 22 -1.12 -5.89 0.54
CA GLU A 22 -0.47 -4.71 1.10
C GLU A 22 0.92 -5.05 1.63
N GLY A 23 1.79 -4.04 1.69
CA GLY A 23 3.13 -4.19 2.21
C GLY A 23 3.91 -2.89 2.20
N ALA A 24 5.09 -2.93 2.80
CA ALA A 24 6.05 -1.83 2.83
C ALA A 24 7.46 -2.34 2.51
N GLY A 25 8.29 -1.47 1.95
CA GLY A 25 9.64 -1.81 1.54
C GLY A 25 10.40 -0.64 0.95
N THR A 26 11.57 -0.94 0.38
CA THR A 26 12.45 0.05 -0.23
C THR A 26 12.50 -0.16 -1.73
N VAL A 27 12.45 0.92 -2.50
CA VAL A 27 12.60 0.86 -3.95
C VAL A 27 14.04 0.51 -4.30
N VAL A 28 14.26 -0.59 -5.03
CA VAL A 28 15.59 -1.05 -5.45
C VAL A 28 15.86 -0.81 -6.94
N ALA A 29 14.81 -0.66 -7.74
CA ALA A 29 14.93 -0.36 -9.16
C ALA A 29 13.69 0.39 -9.66
N VAL A 30 13.93 1.30 -10.60
CA VAL A 30 12.90 2.17 -11.20
C VAL A 30 13.01 2.10 -12.72
N GLY A 31 11.88 1.93 -13.38
CA GLY A 31 11.78 1.87 -14.83
C GLY A 31 11.89 3.23 -15.49
N ALA A 32 12.26 3.26 -16.77
CA ALA A 32 12.30 4.48 -17.56
C ALA A 32 10.95 5.24 -17.51
N GLY A 33 11.02 6.55 -17.30
CA GLY A 33 9.84 7.44 -17.28
C GLY A 33 9.08 7.50 -15.95
N VAL A 34 9.46 6.71 -14.94
CA VAL A 34 8.92 6.84 -13.58
C VAL A 34 9.65 7.95 -12.84
N ASN A 35 8.91 8.93 -12.32
CA ASN A 35 9.46 10.09 -11.61
C ASN A 35 8.87 10.28 -10.20
N GLU A 36 7.86 9.47 -9.85
CA GLU A 36 7.12 9.57 -8.59
C GLU A 36 7.92 9.01 -7.41
N VAL A 37 8.86 8.10 -7.68
CA VAL A 37 9.71 7.42 -6.70
C VAL A 37 11.13 7.24 -7.23
N ALA A 38 12.09 7.17 -6.32
CA ALA A 38 13.50 6.95 -6.61
C ALA A 38 14.02 5.71 -5.87
N ILE A 39 15.13 5.16 -6.35
CA ILE A 39 15.85 4.07 -5.65
C ILE A 39 16.24 4.57 -4.25
N GLY A 40 16.00 3.75 -3.23
CA GLY A 40 16.20 4.10 -1.82
C GLY A 40 14.96 4.65 -1.11
N ASP A 41 13.91 5.05 -1.85
CA ASP A 41 12.68 5.53 -1.22
C ASP A 41 12.02 4.39 -0.42
N ARG A 42 11.65 4.71 0.83
CA ARG A 42 10.76 3.87 1.64
C ARG A 42 9.34 4.10 1.19
N VAL A 43 8.65 3.03 0.81
CA VAL A 43 7.31 3.10 0.24
C VAL A 43 6.41 2.02 0.82
N ALA A 44 5.11 2.31 0.83
CA ALA A 44 4.06 1.32 1.11
C ALA A 44 3.00 1.33 0.02
N TYR A 45 2.21 0.27 -0.02
CA TYR A 45 1.15 0.11 -1.00
C TYR A 45 0.04 -0.78 -0.44
N ALA A 46 -1.14 -0.66 -1.03
CA ALA A 46 -2.25 -1.59 -0.85
C ALA A 46 -3.01 -1.78 -2.17
N GLY A 47 -3.70 -2.92 -2.29
CA GLY A 47 -4.55 -3.25 -3.43
C GLY A 47 -3.90 -4.16 -4.47
N LEU A 48 -4.51 -4.19 -5.65
CA LEU A 48 -4.08 -5.04 -6.75
C LEU A 48 -2.75 -4.54 -7.38
N PRO A 49 -1.99 -5.39 -8.08
CA PRO A 49 -2.14 -6.85 -8.13
C PRO A 49 -1.70 -7.50 -6.80
N PRO A 50 -2.27 -8.67 -6.44
CA PRO A 50 -1.79 -9.45 -5.30
C PRO A 50 -0.35 -9.90 -5.53
N GLY A 51 0.36 -10.17 -4.44
CA GLY A 51 1.75 -10.61 -4.47
C GLY A 51 2.62 -9.97 -3.40
N ALA A 52 2.05 -9.58 -2.26
CA ALA A 52 2.82 -8.94 -1.20
C ALA A 52 3.68 -9.94 -0.41
N TYR A 53 3.32 -11.22 -0.38
CA TYR A 53 4.11 -12.26 0.28
C TYR A 53 5.25 -12.72 -0.64
N ALA A 54 6.21 -11.84 -0.85
CA ALA A 54 7.43 -12.07 -1.61
C ALA A 54 8.57 -11.25 -0.99
N GLU A 55 9.82 -11.61 -1.27
CA GLU A 55 10.98 -10.80 -0.88
C GLU A 55 11.14 -9.58 -1.79
N GLU A 56 10.83 -9.78 -3.08
CA GLU A 56 10.83 -8.75 -4.11
C GLU A 56 9.56 -8.80 -4.98
N ARG A 57 9.08 -7.64 -5.43
CA ARG A 57 7.95 -7.59 -6.38
C ARG A 57 8.01 -6.42 -7.34
N LEU A 58 7.30 -6.59 -8.45
CA LEU A 58 7.00 -5.53 -9.41
C LEU A 58 5.67 -4.84 -9.05
N ILE A 59 5.67 -3.51 -8.94
CA ILE A 59 4.45 -2.73 -8.70
C ILE A 59 4.44 -1.40 -9.47
N PRO A 60 3.30 -0.98 -10.06
CA PRO A 60 3.21 0.32 -10.74
C PRO A 60 3.50 1.49 -9.79
N ALA A 61 4.27 2.47 -10.27
CA ALA A 61 4.70 3.64 -9.48
C ALA A 61 3.55 4.39 -8.81
N HIS A 62 2.46 4.62 -9.54
CA HIS A 62 1.27 5.34 -9.07
C HIS A 62 0.54 4.66 -7.89
N ARG A 63 0.90 3.43 -7.51
CA ARG A 63 0.34 2.74 -6.34
C ARG A 63 1.21 2.85 -5.09
N LEU A 64 2.42 3.39 -5.24
CA LEU A 64 3.34 3.56 -4.15
C LEU A 64 3.06 4.87 -3.42
N VAL A 65 3.11 4.81 -2.10
CA VAL A 65 3.05 5.96 -1.21
C VAL A 65 4.38 6.03 -0.47
N LYS A 66 5.08 7.17 -0.57
CA LYS A 66 6.33 7.39 0.18
C LYS A 66 6.02 7.46 1.67
N LEU A 67 6.82 6.75 2.46
CA LEU A 67 6.69 6.72 3.90
C LEU A 67 7.47 7.87 4.54
N PRO A 68 6.88 8.61 5.49
CA PRO A 68 7.64 9.52 6.33
C PRO A 68 8.55 8.73 7.28
N GLU A 69 9.58 9.39 7.80
CA GLU A 69 10.54 8.78 8.74
C GLU A 69 9.86 8.28 10.03
N THR A 70 8.75 8.91 10.41
CA THR A 70 8.02 8.62 11.65
C THR A 70 7.24 7.29 11.64
N ILE A 71 7.00 6.71 10.46
CA ILE A 71 6.25 5.46 10.32
C ILE A 71 7.22 4.34 10.01
N GLY A 72 7.31 3.33 10.88
CA GLY A 72 8.13 2.14 10.66
C GLY A 72 7.52 1.17 9.64
N ASP A 73 8.35 0.34 9.00
CA ASP A 73 7.91 -0.55 7.92
C ASP A 73 6.84 -1.56 8.34
N ARG A 74 6.94 -2.11 9.57
CA ARG A 74 5.91 -3.03 10.10
C ARG A 74 4.55 -2.34 10.25
N GLN A 75 4.57 -1.09 10.70
CA GLN A 75 3.35 -0.30 10.88
C GLN A 75 2.76 0.05 9.52
N ALA A 76 3.60 0.52 8.59
CA ALA A 76 3.20 0.82 7.22
C ALA A 76 2.59 -0.40 6.51
N ALA A 77 3.20 -1.58 6.63
CA ALA A 77 2.72 -2.79 5.98
C ALA A 77 1.33 -3.26 6.47
N GLY A 78 0.97 -2.96 7.72
CA GLY A 78 -0.33 -3.32 8.28
C GLY A 78 -1.41 -2.25 8.17
N MET A 79 -1.04 -0.98 7.99
CA MET A 79 -2.00 0.13 8.08
C MET A 79 -2.61 0.55 6.73
N MET A 80 -2.01 0.21 5.59
CA MET A 80 -2.38 0.83 4.32
C MET A 80 -3.83 0.54 3.95
N LEU A 81 -4.22 -0.74 3.88
CA LEU A 81 -5.58 -1.13 3.51
C LEU A 81 -6.60 -0.73 4.60
N GLN A 82 -6.19 -0.85 5.87
CA GLN A 82 -7.02 -0.49 7.03
C GLN A 82 -7.34 1.01 7.04
N GLY A 83 -6.31 1.85 6.95
CA GLY A 83 -6.44 3.31 6.93
C GLY A 83 -7.20 3.82 5.71
N MET A 84 -6.98 3.23 4.53
CA MET A 84 -7.79 3.55 3.33
C MET A 84 -9.27 3.23 3.54
N THR A 85 -9.58 2.10 4.17
CA THR A 85 -10.97 1.70 4.46
C THR A 85 -11.63 2.67 5.43
N VAL A 86 -10.94 3.04 6.52
CA VAL A 86 -11.45 4.02 7.50
C VAL A 86 -11.63 5.39 6.86
N GLN A 87 -10.66 5.85 6.05
CA GLN A 87 -10.77 7.12 5.32
C GLN A 87 -11.99 7.12 4.40
N TYR A 88 -12.20 6.04 3.65
CA TYR A 88 -13.34 5.90 2.76
C TYR A 88 -14.67 5.96 3.53
N LEU A 89 -14.78 5.23 4.65
CA LEU A 89 -16.02 5.18 5.44
C LEU A 89 -16.35 6.53 6.11
N LEU A 90 -15.36 7.19 6.73
CA LEU A 90 -15.58 8.39 7.53
C LEU A 90 -15.59 9.71 6.73
N ARG A 91 -15.06 9.70 5.49
CA ARG A 91 -14.94 10.93 4.68
C ARG A 91 -15.59 10.86 3.32
N SER A 92 -15.60 9.69 2.68
CA SER A 92 -16.09 9.54 1.30
C SER A 92 -17.53 9.01 1.24
N THR A 93 -17.87 8.02 2.07
CA THR A 93 -19.22 7.43 2.13
C THR A 93 -20.17 8.31 2.92
N TYR A 94 -19.78 8.67 4.15
CA TYR A 94 -20.51 9.62 4.97
C TYR A 94 -19.49 10.52 5.66
N ARG A 95 -19.63 11.84 5.47
CA ARG A 95 -18.73 12.81 6.06
C ARG A 95 -19.13 13.07 7.51
N VAL A 96 -18.54 12.30 8.42
CA VAL A 96 -18.74 12.40 9.87
C VAL A 96 -18.45 13.82 10.37
N ARG A 97 -19.30 14.29 11.28
CA ARG A 97 -19.24 15.63 11.87
C ARG A 97 -19.10 15.55 13.40
N PRO A 98 -18.60 16.62 14.04
CA PRO A 98 -18.65 16.73 15.49
C PRO A 98 -20.10 16.56 15.99
N GLY A 99 -20.28 15.71 16.99
CA GLY A 99 -21.59 15.38 17.56
C GLY A 99 -22.25 14.11 17.00
N ASP A 100 -21.70 13.53 15.91
CA ASP A 100 -22.21 12.25 15.39
C ASP A 100 -21.83 11.09 16.33
N THR A 101 -22.79 10.23 16.65
CA THR A 101 -22.55 8.97 17.36
C THR A 101 -22.21 7.86 16.37
N ILE A 102 -21.10 7.16 16.58
CA ILE A 102 -20.61 6.09 15.69
C ILE A 102 -20.55 4.77 16.45
N LEU A 103 -21.11 3.71 15.86
CA LEU A 103 -20.97 2.33 16.34
C LEU A 103 -19.86 1.61 15.58
N PHE A 104 -18.83 1.16 16.29
CA PHE A 104 -17.76 0.32 15.73
C PHE A 104 -18.03 -1.15 16.03
N HIS A 105 -18.33 -1.92 14.99
CA HIS A 105 -18.35 -3.38 15.10
C HIS A 105 -16.93 -3.94 14.99
N ALA A 106 -16.59 -4.89 15.86
CA ALA A 106 -15.26 -5.53 15.91
C ALA A 106 -14.10 -4.53 16.08
N ALA A 107 -14.24 -3.56 16.99
CA ALA A 107 -13.27 -2.49 17.27
C ALA A 107 -11.86 -2.93 17.71
N ALA A 108 -11.65 -4.22 17.99
CA ALA A 108 -10.31 -4.76 18.29
C ALA A 108 -9.61 -5.36 17.06
N GLY A 109 -10.27 -5.35 15.89
CA GLY A 109 -9.69 -5.76 14.62
C GLY A 109 -8.82 -4.66 14.00
N GLY A 110 -8.16 -4.96 12.88
CA GLY A 110 -7.26 -3.98 12.26
C GLY A 110 -7.94 -2.73 11.69
N VAL A 111 -9.21 -2.82 11.28
CA VAL A 111 -9.97 -1.69 10.72
C VAL A 111 -10.70 -0.88 11.80
N GLY A 112 -11.14 -1.56 12.86
CA GLY A 112 -12.01 -1.00 13.90
C GLY A 112 -11.23 -0.21 14.93
#